data_AF-T2KPB5-F1
#
_entry.id   AF-T2KPB5-F1
#
_cell.length_a   1.000
_cell.length_b   1.000
_cell.length_c   1.000
_cell.angle_alpha   90.00
_cell.angle_beta   90.00
_cell.angle_gamma   90.00
#
_symmetry.space_group_name_H-M   'P 1'
#
loop_
_entity.id
_entity.type
_entity.pdbx_description
1 polymer ?
#
loop_
_entity_poly.entity_id
_entity_poly.type
_entity_poly.pdbx_seq_one_letter_code
_entity_poly.pdbx_strand_id
1 'polypeptide(L)'
;MKKSTFLFLSFLLASLSASAQIGGIENSVNDVSDTIRTIFPIILGVIFLIGFLFNAGHFFGENADLKKGITRVLVFVLIAGAVVGIFTYLIGIVV
;
A
#
# COMPACT_ATOMS: atom_id res chain seq x y z
N MET A 1 2.67 -51.92 -24.80
CA MET A 1 3.30 -51.17 -23.68
C MET A 1 3.83 -49.80 -24.12
N LYS A 2 4.71 -49.70 -25.13
CA LYS A 2 5.33 -48.43 -25.57
C LYS A 2 4.35 -47.27 -25.89
N LYS A 3 3.20 -47.56 -26.52
CA LYS A 3 2.15 -46.54 -26.83
C LYS A 3 1.48 -45.97 -25.57
N SER A 4 1.26 -46.80 -24.55
CA SER A 4 0.68 -46.37 -23.27
C SER A 4 1.67 -45.50 -22.50
N THR A 5 2.96 -45.87 -22.52
CA THR A 5 4.03 -45.07 -21.93
C THR A 5 4.13 -43.68 -22.58
N PHE A 6 3.98 -43.60 -23.90
CA PHE A 6 4.01 -42.33 -24.63
C PHE A 6 2.80 -41.43 -24.29
N LEU A 7 1.59 -42.00 -24.23
CA LEU A 7 0.40 -41.29 -23.80
C LEU A 7 0.52 -40.77 -22.36
N PHE A 8 1.02 -41.60 -21.45
CA PHE A 8 1.25 -41.22 -20.06
C PHE A 8 2.27 -40.07 -19.94
N LEU A 9 3.34 -40.11 -20.71
CA LEU A 9 4.35 -39.05 -20.73
C LEU A 9 3.79 -37.73 -21.26
N SER A 10 2.95 -37.77 -22.30
CA SER A 10 2.25 -36.60 -22.81
C SER A 10 1.29 -35.99 -21.78
N PHE A 11 0.56 -36.82 -21.02
CA PHE A 11 -0.30 -36.35 -19.93
C PHE A 11 0.49 -35.74 -18.78
N LEU A 12 1.64 -36.31 -18.43
CA LEU A 12 2.56 -35.76 -17.42
C LEU A 12 3.06 -34.37 -17.83
N LEU A 13 3.51 -34.21 -19.08
CA LEU A 13 3.98 -32.92 -19.61
C LEU A 13 2.86 -31.87 -19.65
N ALA A 14 1.63 -32.28 -19.96
CA ALA A 14 0.46 -31.40 -19.91
C ALA A 14 0.10 -30.96 -18.47
N SER A 15 0.27 -31.84 -17.47
CA SER A 15 0.01 -31.52 -16.06
C SER A 15 1.02 -30.54 -15.44
N LEU A 16 2.24 -30.47 -15.97
CA LEU A 16 3.24 -29.48 -15.56
C LEU A 16 2.79 -28.05 -15.93
N SER A 17 2.07 -27.89 -17.05
CA SER A 17 1.52 -26.59 -17.47
C SER A 17 0.36 -26.15 -16.57
N ALA A 18 -0.41 -27.10 -16.03
CA ALA A 18 -1.48 -26.82 -15.06
C ALA A 18 -0.95 -26.43 -13.66
N SER A 19 0.34 -26.68 -13.40
CA SER A 19 1.00 -26.31 -12.13
C SER A 19 1.50 -24.84 -12.11
N ALA A 20 1.31 -24.09 -13.21
CA ALA A 20 1.65 -22.67 -13.31
C ALA A 20 0.72 -21.73 -12.49
N GLN A 21 -0.31 -22.26 -11.85
CA GLN A 21 -1.25 -21.47 -11.04
C GLN A 21 -0.65 -20.95 -9.72
N ILE A 22 0.55 -21.40 -9.33
CA ILE A 22 1.28 -20.92 -8.15
C ILE A 22 1.73 -19.45 -8.31
N GLY A 23 1.90 -18.95 -9.55
CA GLY A 23 2.20 -17.53 -9.81
C GLY A 23 0.98 -16.60 -9.81
N GLY A 24 -0.24 -17.14 -9.80
CA GLY A 24 -1.46 -16.31 -9.87
C GLY A 24 -1.71 -15.48 -8.61
N ILE A 25 -1.40 -16.03 -7.44
CA ILE A 25 -1.55 -15.32 -6.16
C ILE A 25 -0.46 -14.26 -6.01
N GLU A 26 0.79 -14.59 -6.34
CA GLU A 26 1.90 -13.63 -6.32
C GLU A 26 1.62 -12.43 -7.23
N ASN A 27 1.18 -12.67 -8.47
CA ASN A 27 0.78 -11.60 -9.39
C ASN A 27 -0.37 -10.76 -8.83
N SER A 28 -1.42 -11.40 -8.28
CA SER A 28 -2.53 -10.69 -7.66
C SER A 28 -2.10 -9.83 -6.47
N VAL A 29 -1.17 -10.33 -5.64
CA VAL A 29 -0.62 -9.60 -4.49
C VAL A 29 0.24 -8.42 -4.97
N ASN A 30 1.02 -8.59 -6.03
CA ASN A 30 1.82 -7.52 -6.62
C ASN A 30 0.92 -6.43 -7.22
N ASP A 31 -0.13 -6.78 -7.96
CA ASP A 31 -1.08 -5.82 -8.52
C ASP A 31 -1.79 -5.00 -7.43
N VAL A 32 -2.20 -5.65 -6.34
CA VAL A 32 -2.77 -4.97 -5.17
C VAL A 32 -1.73 -4.09 -4.50
N SER A 33 -0.51 -4.59 -4.30
CA SER A 33 0.60 -3.83 -3.70
C SER A 33 0.90 -2.57 -4.50
N ASP A 34 0.98 -2.65 -5.83
CA ASP A 34 1.26 -1.52 -6.71
C ASP A 34 0.10 -0.51 -6.75
N THR A 35 -1.13 -1.01 -6.69
CA THR A 35 -2.31 -0.15 -6.51
C THR A 35 -2.24 0.63 -5.20
N ILE A 36 -1.92 -0.05 -4.08
CA ILE A 36 -1.79 0.61 -2.77
C ILE A 36 -0.63 1.60 -2.78
N ARG A 37 0.53 1.25 -3.33
CA ARG A 37 1.70 2.13 -3.47
C ARG A 37 1.37 3.44 -4.21
N THR A 38 0.53 3.35 -5.23
CA THR A 38 0.09 4.50 -6.03
C THR A 38 -0.93 5.37 -5.29
N ILE A 39 -1.91 4.75 -4.64
CA ILE A 39 -3.05 5.46 -4.05
C ILE A 39 -2.75 5.98 -2.63
N PHE A 40 -1.95 5.28 -1.84
CA PHE A 40 -1.72 5.61 -0.43
C PHE A 40 -1.18 7.03 -0.19
N PRO A 41 -0.17 7.53 -0.94
CA PRO A 41 0.29 8.91 -0.78
C PRO A 41 -0.80 9.94 -1.06
N ILE A 42 -1.69 9.67 -2.02
CA ILE A 42 -2.80 10.55 -2.39
C ILE A 42 -3.82 10.61 -1.25
N ILE A 43 -4.23 9.45 -0.73
CA ILE A 43 -5.16 9.38 0.40
C ILE A 43 -4.58 10.08 1.62
N LEU A 44 -3.31 9.85 1.94
CA LEU A 44 -2.65 10.53 3.04
C LEU A 44 -2.58 12.05 2.86
N GLY A 45 -2.31 12.53 1.64
CA GLY A 45 -2.34 13.96 1.33
C GLY A 45 -3.71 14.58 1.57
N VAL A 46 -4.78 13.90 1.18
CA VAL A 46 -6.16 14.36 1.40
C VAL A 46 -6.51 14.37 2.90
N ILE A 47 -6.21 13.29 3.63
CA ILE A 47 -6.41 13.22 5.09
C ILE A 47 -5.60 14.32 5.77
N PHE A 48 -4.37 14.56 5.31
CA PHE A 48 -3.51 15.59 5.85
C PHE A 48 -4.12 16.99 5.67
N LEU A 49 -4.58 17.31 4.45
CA LEU A 49 -5.19 18.59 4.14
C LEU A 49 -6.47 18.81 4.96
N ILE A 50 -7.35 17.82 5.02
CA ILE A 50 -8.58 17.90 5.79
C ILE A 50 -8.27 18.08 7.28
N GLY A 51 -7.35 17.28 7.83
CA GLY A 51 -6.91 17.39 9.22
C GLY A 51 -6.29 18.76 9.52
N PHE A 52 -5.49 19.32 8.61
CA PHE A 52 -4.93 20.66 8.73
C PHE A 52 -6.03 21.73 8.75
N LEU A 53 -6.99 21.66 7.83
CA LEU A 53 -8.12 22.60 7.76
C LEU A 53 -9.00 22.55 9.03
N PHE A 54 -9.24 21.37 9.60
CA PHE A 54 -9.95 21.25 10.88
C PHE A 54 -9.17 21.88 12.04
N ASN A 55 -7.84 21.92 11.98
CA ASN A 55 -7.01 22.60 12.97
C ASN A 55 -6.83 24.09 12.69
N ALA A 56 -7.11 24.57 11.46
CA ALA A 56 -7.00 25.97 11.06
C ALA A 56 -7.90 26.91 11.87
N GLY A 57 -9.03 26.42 12.38
CA GLY A 57 -9.91 27.18 13.28
C GLY A 57 -9.22 27.68 14.56
N HIS A 58 -8.11 27.05 14.99
CA HIS A 58 -7.31 27.53 16.12
C HIS A 58 -6.38 28.70 15.77
N PHE A 59 -6.17 28.99 14.48
CA PHE A 59 -5.24 30.01 14.01
C PHE A 59 -5.91 31.35 13.69
N PHE A 60 -7.18 31.35 13.24
CA PHE A 60 -7.81 32.52 12.63
C PHE A 60 -9.16 32.95 13.25
N GLY A 61 -9.46 32.48 14.47
CA GLY A 61 -10.70 32.85 15.19
C GLY A 61 -10.55 34.06 16.12
N GLU A 62 -11.68 34.58 16.60
CA GLU A 62 -11.75 35.67 17.60
C GLU A 62 -11.09 35.28 18.94
N ASN A 63 -10.93 33.98 19.20
CA ASN A 63 -10.15 33.39 20.30
C ASN A 63 -8.96 32.55 19.77
N ALA A 64 -8.28 33.02 18.73
CA ALA A 64 -7.15 32.31 18.14
C ALA A 64 -6.04 32.07 19.17
N ASP A 65 -5.70 30.80 19.38
CA ASP A 65 -4.58 30.36 20.20
C ASP A 65 -3.55 29.73 19.26
N LEU A 66 -2.66 30.57 18.75
CA LEU A 66 -1.61 30.17 17.80
C LEU A 66 -0.75 29.03 18.36
N LYS A 67 -0.46 29.05 19.67
CA LYS A 67 0.36 28.02 20.31
C LYS A 67 -0.35 26.67 20.26
N LYS A 68 -1.64 26.65 20.54
CA LYS A 68 -2.48 25.43 20.47
C LYS A 68 -2.64 24.95 19.03
N GLY A 69 -2.84 25.86 18.08
CA GLY A 69 -2.91 25.54 16.64
C GLY A 69 -1.61 24.89 16.15
N ILE A 70 -0.47 25.54 16.38
CA ILE A 70 0.86 25.05 15.98
C ILE A 70 1.15 23.69 16.60
N THR A 71 0.90 23.52 17.90
CA THR A 71 1.17 22.26 18.60
C THR A 71 0.39 21.09 17.98
N ARG A 72 -0.89 21.30 17.64
CA ARG A 72 -1.72 20.26 17.02
C ARG A 72 -1.26 19.90 15.62
N VAL A 73 -0.95 20.90 14.80
CA VAL A 73 -0.42 20.68 13.45
C VAL A 73 0.92 19.95 13.51
N LEU A 74 1.82 20.33 14.42
CA LEU A 74 3.11 19.66 14.59
C LEU A 74 2.96 18.19 14.97
N VAL A 75 2.10 17.88 15.95
CA VAL A 75 1.82 16.49 16.34
C VAL A 75 1.26 15.70 15.18
N PHE A 76 0.34 16.29 14.41
CA PHE A 76 -0.25 15.65 13.25
C PHE A 76 0.76 15.39 12.13
N VAL A 77 1.63 16.37 11.82
CA VAL A 77 2.73 16.23 10.85
C VAL A 77 3.70 15.14 11.30
N LEU A 78 4.05 15.08 12.59
CA LEU A 78 4.93 14.03 13.12
C LEU A 78 4.32 12.63 12.95
N ILE A 79 3.04 12.46 13.28
CA ILE A 79 2.35 11.17 13.13
C ILE A 79 2.25 10.79 11.65
N ALA A 80 1.80 11.71 10.80
CA ALA A 80 1.68 11.46 9.37
C ALA A 80 3.04 11.12 8.74
N GLY A 81 4.10 11.86 9.10
CA GLY A 81 5.46 11.59 8.65
C GLY A 81 5.98 10.22 9.10
N ALA A 82 5.73 9.83 10.35
CA ALA A 82 6.09 8.50 10.85
C ALA A 82 5.36 7.39 10.10
N VAL A 83 4.05 7.56 9.84
CA VAL A 83 3.24 6.60 9.08
C VAL A 83 3.76 6.45 7.65
N VAL A 84 4.03 7.57 6.96
CA VAL A 84 4.65 7.55 5.62
C VAL A 84 6.01 6.85 5.66
N GLY A 85 6.87 7.20 6.62
CA GLY A 85 8.22 6.64 6.72
C GLY A 85 8.23 5.14 6.94
N ILE A 86 7.39 4.63 7.85
CA ILE A 86 7.22 3.19 8.07
C ILE A 86 6.71 2.51 6.80
N PHE A 87 5.70 3.10 6.15
CA PHE A 87 5.12 2.54 4.95
C PHE A 87 6.13 2.46 3.80
N THR A 88 6.90 3.52 3.56
CA THR A 88 7.97 3.55 2.55
C THR A 88 9.08 2.55 2.88
N TYR A 89 9.48 2.44 4.14
CA TYR A 89 10.46 1.45 4.58
C TYR A 89 10.01 0.02 4.30
N LEU A 90 8.76 -0.30 4.64
CA LEU A 90 8.19 -1.63 4.38
C LEU A 90 8.12 -1.94 2.88
N ILE A 91 7.78 -0.98 2.03
CA ILE A 91 7.82 -1.16 0.58
C ILE A 91 9.24 -1.44 0.11
N GLY A 92 10.23 -0.68 0.59
CA GLY A 92 11.62 -0.82 0.17
C GLY A 92 12.29 -2.14 0.55
N ILE A 93 11.74 -2.89 1.51
CA ILE A 93 12.20 -4.25 1.85
C ILE A 93 11.62 -5.30 0.88
N VAL A 94 10.46 -5.02 0.29
CA VAL A 94 9.70 -5.98 -0.55
C VAL A 94 10.11 -5.87 -2.04
N VAL A 95 10.94 -4.88 -2.40
CA VAL A 95 11.54 -4.70 -3.74
C VAL A 95 12.94 -5.29 -3.76
#